data_AF-A0A409WAK5-F1
#
_entry.id   AF-A0A409WAK5-F1
#
_cell.length_a   1.000
_cell.length_b   1.000
_cell.length_c   1.000
_cell.angle_alpha   90.00
_cell.angle_beta   90.00
_cell.angle_gamma   90.00
#
_symmetry.space_group_name_H-M   'P 1'
#
loop_
_entity.id
_entity.type
_entity.pdbx_description
1 polymer ?
#
loop_
_entity_poly.entity_id
_entity_poly.type
_entity_poly.pdbx_seq_one_letter_code
_entity_poly.pdbx_strand_id
1 'polypeptide(L)'
;MHFVHAVGRSESDESDGVDRATEFRAKVAEQNAAREAAAAEKAKKADARLAKKNAMVLIEEEWARIKHDHEQAVKAWEIECQKLKDENVPKRSWPPKPRRARKPKLPTSFDVGEDDDDENDDDDVEDDD
;
A
#
# COMPACT_ATOMS: atom_id res chain seq x y z
N MET A 1 -32.99 -63.88 -49.71
CA MET A 1 -32.19 -63.01 -50.62
C MET A 1 -33.11 -61.86 -50.99
N HIS A 2 -32.97 -60.61 -50.56
CA HIS A 2 -31.77 -59.81 -50.35
C HIS A 2 -31.94 -58.80 -49.21
N PHE A 3 -30.85 -58.61 -48.47
CA PHE A 3 -30.55 -57.44 -47.64
C PHE A 3 -30.37 -56.21 -48.54
N VAL A 4 -30.91 -55.05 -48.17
CA VAL A 4 -30.29 -53.77 -48.55
C VAL A 4 -30.30 -52.85 -47.33
N HIS A 5 -29.11 -52.36 -47.05
CA HIS A 5 -28.67 -51.77 -45.79
C HIS A 5 -29.18 -50.35 -45.57
N ALA A 6 -29.28 -50.00 -44.28
CA ALA A 6 -29.37 -48.64 -43.80
C ALA A 6 -28.23 -47.79 -44.37
N VAL A 7 -28.58 -46.66 -44.99
CA VAL A 7 -27.61 -45.59 -45.27
C VAL A 7 -27.34 -44.89 -43.94
N GLY A 8 -26.15 -45.14 -43.39
CA GLY A 8 -25.61 -44.41 -42.27
C GLY A 8 -25.52 -42.92 -42.60
N ARG A 9 -26.11 -42.10 -41.73
CA ARG A 9 -25.90 -40.66 -41.67
C ARG A 9 -24.44 -40.45 -41.25
N SER A 10 -23.62 -39.90 -42.14
CA SER A 10 -22.24 -39.50 -41.84
C SER A 10 -22.26 -38.43 -40.74
N GLU A 11 -21.96 -38.84 -39.52
CA GLU A 11 -21.94 -38.05 -38.31
C GLU A 11 -20.47 -37.84 -37.91
N SER A 12 -19.70 -37.15 -38.77
CA SER A 12 -18.23 -37.06 -38.57
C SER A 12 -17.59 -35.74 -39.01
N ASP A 13 -18.36 -34.66 -39.20
CA ASP A 13 -17.78 -33.33 -39.51
C ASP A 13 -18.34 -32.18 -38.65
N GLU A 14 -19.17 -32.48 -37.63
CA GLU A 14 -19.69 -31.46 -36.69
C GLU A 14 -18.97 -31.46 -35.32
N SER A 15 -18.12 -32.45 -35.02
CA SER A 15 -17.44 -32.56 -33.71
C SER A 15 -16.24 -31.61 -33.56
N ASP A 16 -15.35 -31.53 -34.56
CA ASP A 16 -14.13 -30.73 -34.49
C ASP A 16 -14.38 -29.21 -34.37
N GLY A 17 -15.50 -28.72 -34.93
CA GLY A 17 -15.88 -27.30 -34.86
C GLY A 17 -16.42 -26.90 -33.49
N VAL A 18 -17.13 -27.80 -32.81
CA VAL A 18 -17.66 -27.57 -31.46
C VAL A 18 -16.53 -27.61 -30.43
N ASP A 19 -15.58 -28.53 -30.56
CA ASP A 19 -14.41 -28.63 -29.67
C ASP A 19 -13.49 -27.39 -29.77
N ARG A 20 -13.23 -26.85 -30.97
CA ARG A 20 -12.48 -25.59 -31.10
C ARG A 20 -13.21 -24.38 -30.51
N ALA A 21 -14.54 -24.35 -30.62
CA ALA A 21 -15.34 -23.27 -30.07
C ALA A 21 -15.42 -23.33 -28.53
N THR A 22 -15.45 -24.53 -27.94
CA THR A 22 -15.42 -24.72 -26.49
C THR A 22 -14.04 -24.40 -25.92
N GLU A 23 -12.95 -24.82 -26.58
CA GLU A 23 -11.57 -24.47 -26.22
C GLU A 23 -11.32 -22.96 -26.26
N PHE A 24 -11.78 -22.26 -27.31
CA PHE A 24 -11.63 -20.81 -27.40
C PHE A 24 -12.38 -20.09 -26.27
N ARG A 25 -13.62 -20.50 -25.97
CA ARG A 25 -14.38 -19.94 -24.86
C ARG A 25 -13.71 -20.20 -23.51
N ALA A 26 -13.15 -21.38 -23.30
CA ALA A 26 -12.39 -21.71 -22.10
C ALA A 26 -11.15 -20.82 -21.96
N LYS A 27 -10.40 -20.61 -23.04
CA LYS A 27 -9.21 -19.73 -23.05
C LYS A 27 -9.57 -18.25 -22.81
N VAL A 28 -10.68 -17.77 -23.34
CA VAL A 28 -11.19 -16.42 -23.05
C VAL A 28 -11.62 -16.29 -21.60
N ALA A 29 -12.29 -17.31 -21.03
CA ALA A 29 -12.68 -17.33 -19.63
C ALA A 29 -11.45 -17.32 -18.69
N GLU A 30 -10.42 -18.11 -19.00
CA GLU A 30 -9.16 -18.12 -18.26
C GLU A 30 -8.44 -16.76 -18.34
N GLN A 31 -8.37 -16.15 -19.52
CA GLN A 31 -7.77 -14.82 -19.70
C GLN A 31 -8.54 -13.75 -18.90
N ASN A 32 -9.87 -13.79 -18.93
CA ASN A 32 -10.69 -12.85 -18.15
C ASN A 32 -10.49 -13.06 -16.65
N ALA A 33 -10.48 -14.31 -16.17
CA ALA A 33 -10.21 -14.60 -14.77
C ALA A 33 -8.82 -14.13 -14.32
N ALA A 34 -7.80 -14.29 -15.16
CA ALA A 34 -6.45 -13.79 -14.88
C ALA A 34 -6.41 -12.25 -14.82
N ARG A 35 -7.11 -11.57 -15.73
CA ARG A 35 -7.23 -10.10 -15.72
C ARG A 35 -7.97 -9.59 -14.49
N GLU A 36 -9.07 -10.24 -14.10
CA GLU A 36 -9.83 -9.89 -12.90
C GLU A 36 -9.00 -10.11 -11.63
N ALA A 37 -8.26 -11.22 -11.54
CA ALA A 37 -7.35 -11.47 -10.43
C ALA A 37 -6.22 -10.43 -10.34
N ALA A 38 -5.60 -10.09 -11.47
CA ALA A 38 -4.55 -9.06 -11.53
C ALA A 38 -5.10 -7.67 -11.15
N ALA A 39 -6.28 -7.30 -11.63
CA ALA A 39 -6.94 -6.05 -11.26
C ALA A 39 -7.27 -6.00 -9.76
N ALA A 40 -7.76 -7.10 -9.19
CA ALA A 40 -8.05 -7.20 -7.76
C ALA A 40 -6.79 -7.06 -6.90
N GLU A 41 -5.68 -7.69 -7.28
CA GLU A 41 -4.40 -7.54 -6.58
C GLU A 41 -3.83 -6.12 -6.70
N LYS A 42 -3.94 -5.49 -7.89
CA LYS A 42 -3.54 -4.08 -8.08
C LYS A 42 -4.36 -3.16 -7.17
N ALA A 43 -5.67 -3.37 -7.08
CA ALA A 43 -6.54 -2.59 -6.20
C ALA A 43 -6.15 -2.75 -4.72
N LYS A 44 -5.94 -3.98 -4.25
CA LYS A 44 -5.49 -4.24 -2.87
C LYS A 44 -4.15 -3.58 -2.56
N LYS A 45 -3.19 -3.63 -3.49
CA LYS A 45 -1.89 -2.96 -3.34
C LYS A 45 -2.04 -1.45 -3.27
N ALA A 46 -2.89 -0.85 -4.11
CA ALA A 46 -3.16 0.58 -4.08
C ALA A 46 -3.78 1.01 -2.74
N ASP A 47 -4.76 0.26 -2.23
CA ASP A 47 -5.38 0.51 -0.93
C ASP A 47 -4.36 0.40 0.21
N ALA A 48 -3.48 -0.61 0.17
CA ALA A 48 -2.42 -0.79 1.16
C ALA A 48 -1.42 0.38 1.15
N ARG A 49 -1.02 0.85 -0.05
CA ARG A 49 -0.14 2.02 -0.22
C ARG A 49 -0.81 3.28 0.34
N LEU A 50 -2.10 3.49 0.06
CA LEU A 50 -2.86 4.63 0.59
C LEU A 50 -2.97 4.57 2.12
N ALA A 51 -3.28 3.41 2.69
CA ALA A 51 -3.35 3.22 4.14
C ALA A 51 -2.00 3.50 4.82
N LYS A 52 -0.88 3.06 4.22
CA LYS A 52 0.47 3.36 4.71
C LYS A 52 0.76 4.87 4.68
N LYS A 53 0.46 5.56 3.58
CA LYS A 53 0.62 7.02 3.47
C LYS A 53 -0.18 7.75 4.54
N ASN A 54 -1.44 7.39 4.74
CA ASN A 54 -2.29 7.99 5.77
C ASN A 54 -1.73 7.75 7.19
N ALA A 55 -1.24 6.55 7.48
CA ALA A 55 -0.61 6.24 8.76
C ALA A 55 0.67 7.07 8.99
N MET A 56 1.48 7.31 7.96
CA MET A 56 2.67 8.16 8.04
C MET A 56 2.31 9.61 8.36
N VAL A 57 1.31 10.18 7.68
CA VAL A 57 0.84 11.56 7.94
C VAL A 57 0.41 11.73 9.38
N LEU A 58 -0.42 10.82 9.91
CA LEU A 58 -0.86 10.87 11.31
C LEU A 58 0.31 10.81 12.31
N ILE A 59 1.33 10.00 12.02
CA ILE A 59 2.53 9.91 12.86
C ILE A 59 3.33 11.22 12.81
N GLU A 60 3.41 11.87 11.65
CA GLU A 60 4.12 13.14 11.50
C GLU A 60 3.41 14.29 12.18
N GLU A 61 2.08 14.35 12.09
CA GLU A 61 1.25 15.30 12.82
C GLU A 61 1.43 15.15 14.33
N GLU A 62 1.32 13.92 14.85
CA GLU A 62 1.54 13.66 16.27
C GLU A 62 2.98 13.99 16.69
N TRP A 63 3.95 13.70 15.82
CA TRP A 63 5.35 14.09 16.08
C TRP A 63 5.55 15.60 16.12
N ALA A 64 4.86 16.35 15.26
CA ALA A 64 4.90 17.80 15.29
C ALA A 64 4.33 18.34 16.61
N ARG A 65 3.23 17.76 17.10
CA ARG A 65 2.65 18.09 18.42
C ARG A 65 3.62 17.79 19.56
N ILE A 66 4.23 16.61 19.58
CA ILE A 66 5.23 16.24 20.59
C ILE A 66 6.43 17.21 20.61
N LYS A 67 6.91 17.63 19.42
CA LYS A 67 7.99 18.63 19.34
C LYS A 67 7.55 19.97 19.90
N HIS A 68 6.38 20.46 19.49
CA HIS A 68 5.84 21.72 19.96
C HIS A 68 5.68 21.73 21.49
N ASP A 69 5.07 20.69 22.06
CA ASP A 69 4.85 20.59 23.50
C ASP A 69 6.17 20.52 24.27
N HIS A 70 7.16 19.82 23.73
CA HIS A 70 8.50 19.81 24.31
C HIS A 70 9.16 21.18 24.29
N GLU A 71 9.04 21.95 23.20
CA GLU A 71 9.58 23.31 23.11
C GLU A 71 8.92 24.23 24.14
N GLN A 72 7.60 24.14 24.32
CA GLN A 72 6.89 24.89 25.36
C GLN A 72 7.37 24.50 26.76
N ALA A 73 7.52 23.20 27.02
CA ALA A 73 8.02 22.70 28.30
C ALA A 73 9.46 23.16 28.57
N VAL A 74 10.33 23.17 27.56
CA VAL A 74 11.71 23.67 27.68
C VAL A 74 11.72 25.17 27.96
N LYS A 75 10.90 25.98 27.26
CA LYS A 75 10.79 27.42 27.53
C LYS A 75 10.34 27.69 28.96
N ALA A 76 9.31 26.99 29.42
CA ALA A 76 8.83 27.12 30.80
C ALA A 76 9.91 26.72 31.82
N TRP A 77 10.65 25.64 31.54
CA TRP A 77 11.77 25.19 32.37
C TRP A 77 12.92 26.22 32.40
N GLU A 78 13.27 26.83 31.25
CA GLU A 78 14.30 27.86 31.17
C GLU A 78 13.93 29.10 31.99
N ILE A 79 12.67 29.54 31.91
CA ILE A 79 12.15 30.64 32.73
C ILE A 79 12.29 30.32 34.22
N GLU A 80 11.93 29.11 34.64
CA GLU A 80 12.02 28.71 36.04
C GLU A 80 13.47 28.59 36.53
N CYS A 81 14.35 28.02 35.71
CA CYS A 81 15.79 27.98 35.99
C CYS A 81 16.39 29.39 36.10
N GLN A 82 15.92 30.34 35.30
CA GLN A 82 16.38 31.73 35.37
C GLN A 82 15.94 32.39 36.70
N LYS A 83 14.70 32.18 37.16
CA LYS A 83 14.28 32.66 38.49
C LYS A 83 15.12 32.07 39.63
N LEU A 84 15.35 30.75 39.60
CA LEU A 84 16.18 30.07 40.61
C LEU A 84 17.63 30.58 40.61
N LYS A 85 18.14 30.98 39.43
CA LYS A 85 19.44 31.63 39.31
C LYS A 85 19.47 33.00 40.00
N ASP A 86 18.43 33.80 39.78
CA ASP A 86 18.32 35.14 40.36
C ASP A 86 18.14 35.07 41.90
N GLU A 87 17.49 34.01 42.39
CA GLU A 87 17.38 33.66 43.82
C GLU A 87 18.66 33.02 44.41
N ASN A 88 19.74 32.87 43.62
CA ASN A 88 20.99 32.19 44.02
C ASN A 88 20.80 30.74 44.52
N VAL A 89 19.77 30.03 44.04
CA VAL A 89 19.55 28.62 44.36
C VAL A 89 20.65 27.78 43.71
N PRO A 90 21.33 26.88 44.45
CA PRO A 90 22.33 25.98 43.87
C PRO A 90 21.76 25.14 42.73
N LYS A 91 22.50 25.04 41.62
CA LYS A 91 22.08 24.28 40.40
C LYS A 91 21.70 22.83 40.66
N ARG A 92 22.24 22.20 41.71
CA ARG A 92 21.90 20.83 42.11
C ARG A 92 20.43 20.68 42.54
N SER A 93 19.80 21.78 42.96
CA SER A 93 18.39 21.81 43.39
C SER A 93 17.44 22.23 42.27
N TRP A 94 17.94 22.49 41.06
CA TRP A 94 17.11 22.93 39.94
C TRP A 94 16.30 21.74 39.37
N PRO A 95 15.11 22.01 38.81
CA PRO A 95 14.33 20.98 38.15
C PRO A 95 15.13 20.37 36.98
N PRO A 96 14.99 19.06 36.72
CA PRO A 96 15.65 18.44 35.58
C PRO A 96 15.06 18.96 34.27
N LYS A 97 15.89 19.03 33.22
CA LYS A 97 15.43 19.45 31.90
C LYS A 97 14.37 18.49 31.36
N PRO A 98 13.25 18.98 30.82
CA PRO A 98 12.24 18.14 30.18
C PRO A 98 12.86 17.24 29.10
N ARG A 99 12.42 15.98 29.02
CA ARG A 99 12.86 15.03 27.99
C ARG A 99 11.79 14.96 26.91
N ARG A 100 12.18 15.08 25.64
CA ARG A 100 11.25 14.89 24.52
C ARG A 100 10.85 13.42 24.42
N ALA A 101 9.57 13.15 24.18
CA ALA A 101 9.12 11.80 23.82
C ALA A 101 9.73 11.37 22.48
N ARG A 102 9.74 10.06 22.20
CA ARG A 102 10.24 9.53 20.93
C ARG A 102 9.16 9.65 19.85
N LYS A 103 9.58 9.75 18.58
CA LYS A 103 8.66 9.72 17.44
C LYS A 103 7.88 8.39 17.47
N PRO A 104 6.54 8.42 17.34
CA PRO A 104 5.75 7.20 17.16
C PRO A 104 6.24 6.41 15.96
N LYS A 105 6.20 5.08 16.04
CA LYS A 105 6.59 4.18 14.94
C LYS A 105 5.35 3.71 14.19
N LEU A 106 5.50 3.41 12.90
CA LEU A 106 4.48 2.71 12.14
C LEU A 106 4.21 1.33 12.77
N PRO A 107 2.95 0.87 12.79
CA PRO A 107 2.64 -0.50 13.15
C PRO A 107 3.36 -1.48 12.22
N THR A 108 3.81 -2.61 12.75
CA THR A 108 4.52 -3.67 12.00
C THR A 108 3.68 -4.28 10.87
N SER A 109 2.36 -4.08 10.87
CA SER A 109 1.48 -4.49 9.77
C SER A 109 1.72 -3.73 8.47
N PHE A 110 2.37 -2.56 8.51
CA PHE A 110 2.75 -1.77 7.34
C PHE A 110 4.24 -1.92 6.98
N ASP A 111 4.98 -2.71 7.76
CA ASP A 111 6.41 -3.01 7.63
C ASP A 111 6.60 -4.26 6.75
N VAL A 112 5.93 -4.30 5.59
CA VAL A 112 6.13 -5.34 4.57
C VAL A 112 7.05 -4.76 3.51
N GLY A 113 8.35 -4.78 3.76
CA GLY A 113 9.42 -4.50 2.80
C GLY A 113 9.45 -3.07 2.24
N GLU A 114 10.61 -2.43 2.29
CA GLU A 114 10.99 -1.43 1.29
C GLU A 114 10.98 -2.09 -0.08
N ASP A 115 9.82 -2.09 -0.72
CA ASP A 115 9.72 -1.98 -2.17
C ASP A 115 9.48 -0.49 -2.40
N ASP A 116 10.59 0.25 -2.33
CA ASP A 116 10.72 1.62 -2.81
C ASP A 116 10.67 1.55 -4.34
N ASP A 117 9.52 1.12 -4.87
CA ASP A 117 9.19 1.18 -6.28
C ASP A 117 8.63 2.58 -6.50
N ASP A 118 9.56 3.54 -6.47
CA ASP A 118 9.44 4.83 -7.15
C ASP A 118 9.42 4.55 -8.66
N GLU A 119 8.38 3.85 -9.13
CA GLU A 119 8.02 3.76 -10.54
C GLU A 119 7.57 5.16 -10.95
N ASN A 120 8.55 5.93 -11.40
CA ASN A 120 8.39 7.09 -12.27
C ASN A 120 7.64 6.65 -13.54
N ASP A 121 6.31 6.61 -13.47
CA ASP A 121 5.41 6.43 -14.61
C ASP A 121 5.18 7.82 -15.25
N ASP A 122 6.24 8.37 -15.84
CA ASP A 122 6.20 9.50 -16.77
C ASP A 122 6.98 9.08 -18.03
N ASP A 123 6.48 8.05 -18.68
CA ASP A 123 6.81 7.66 -20.06
C ASP A 123 5.50 7.66 -20.86
N ASP A 124 4.87 8.84 -20.97
CA ASP A 124 3.89 9.10 -22.03
C ASP A 124 4.66 9.55 -23.27
N VAL A 125 5.26 8.56 -23.93
CA VAL A 125 5.78 8.70 -25.29
C VAL A 125 4.62 8.47 -26.25
N GLU A 126 4.07 9.56 -26.78
CA GLU A 126 3.35 9.61 -28.06
C GLU A 126 3.72 10.93 -28.76
N ASP A 127 4.01 11.06 -30.04
CA ASP A 127 4.50 10.21 -31.14
C ASP A 127 4.81 11.26 -32.25
N ASP A 128 5.96 11.18 -32.90
CA ASP A 128 6.37 12.08 -34.00
C ASP A 128 5.92 11.46 -35.33
N ASP A 129 4.84 12.00 -35.93
CA ASP A 129 4.60 12.06 -37.40
C ASP A 129 3.59 13.18 -37.75
#